data_AF-A0A1Y4BAN6-F1
#
_entry.id   AF-A0A1Y4BAN6-F1
#
_cell.length_a   1.000
_cell.length_b   1.000
_cell.length_c   1.000
_cell.angle_alpha   90.00
_cell.angle_beta   90.00
_cell.angle_gamma   90.00
#
_symmetry.space_group_name_H-M   'P 1'
#
loop_
_entity.id
_entity.type
_entity.pdbx_description
1 polymer ?
#
loop_
_entity_poly.entity_id
_entity_poly.type
_entity_poly.pdbx_seq_one_letter_code
_entity_poly.pdbx_strand_id
1 'polypeptide(L)'
;MPKTEMKIPIQGKWMKSVIKRRGFTIYSLGRSVERGGIGKDIRTIRRAVSENKITPQLLDLIARAIDVHPDFLAGKYCWTLELPVMDYEGVRDYWLENYLNPDHFPYILAEQQKLGSYRQLLNTLLMHGVTKEDFLEKSRPDRDKMADQLDLAVTRVLKQWFPSCYRGDTVDYAEAMEWRDERDVYEAMLEYLEERGIVKVDYPGEN
;
A
#
# COMPACT_ATOMS: atom_id res chain seq x y z
N MET A 1 -16.69 31.85 0.79
CA MET A 1 -15.27 31.58 1.09
C MET A 1 -14.92 30.20 0.57
N PRO A 2 -13.85 30.01 -0.23
CA PRO A 2 -13.48 28.66 -0.64
C PRO A 2 -13.00 27.90 0.60
N LYS A 3 -13.61 26.74 0.89
CA LYS A 3 -13.11 25.83 1.92
C LYS A 3 -11.66 25.51 1.56
N THR A 4 -10.72 25.99 2.34
CA THR A 4 -9.32 25.57 2.21
C THR A 4 -9.33 24.07 2.53
N GLU A 5 -9.17 23.22 1.51
CA GLU A 5 -9.07 21.79 1.72
C GLU A 5 -7.93 21.54 2.71
N MET A 6 -8.24 20.81 3.79
CA MET A 6 -7.31 20.55 4.87
C MET A 6 -6.11 19.77 4.30
N LYS A 7 -4.92 20.35 4.39
CA LYS A 7 -3.68 19.70 3.96
C LYS A 7 -3.25 18.67 4.99
N ILE A 8 -2.81 17.50 4.53
CA ILE A 8 -2.19 16.45 5.33
C ILE A 8 -0.65 16.53 5.24
N PRO A 9 0.09 16.11 6.28
CA PRO A 9 1.54 16.04 6.24
C PRO A 9 2.02 14.94 5.28
N ILE A 10 3.18 15.15 4.66
CA ILE A 10 3.87 14.18 3.80
C ILE A 10 5.39 14.27 3.96
N GLN A 11 6.12 13.26 3.49
CA GLN A 11 7.57 13.27 3.31
C GLN A 11 7.91 13.75 1.88
N GLY A 12 8.18 15.03 1.68
CA GLY A 12 8.39 15.63 0.35
C GLY A 12 9.59 15.06 -0.41
N LYS A 13 10.72 14.84 0.27
CA LYS A 13 11.91 14.19 -0.35
C LYS A 13 11.59 12.78 -0.82
N TRP A 14 10.85 12.02 -0.01
CA TRP A 14 10.39 10.68 -0.34
C TRP A 14 9.46 10.69 -1.55
N MET A 15 8.42 11.53 -1.53
CA MET A 15 7.49 11.67 -2.66
C MET A 15 8.22 11.96 -3.97
N LYS A 16 9.20 12.88 -3.94
CA LYS A 16 10.03 13.20 -5.11
C LYS A 16 10.85 11.99 -5.58
N SER A 17 11.39 11.20 -4.66
CA SER A 17 12.12 9.96 -4.97
C SER A 17 11.21 8.90 -5.60
N VAL A 18 10.01 8.67 -5.05
CA VAL A 18 9.01 7.73 -5.58
C VAL A 18 8.59 8.12 -7.00
N ILE A 19 8.27 9.40 -7.23
CA ILE A 19 7.93 9.92 -8.57
C ILE A 19 9.04 9.60 -9.58
N LYS A 20 10.31 9.79 -9.20
CA LYS A 20 11.46 9.50 -10.07
C LYS A 20 11.62 8.00 -10.31
N ARG A 21 11.45 7.15 -9.28
CA ARG A 21 11.54 5.68 -9.40
C ARG A 21 10.50 5.11 -10.36
N ARG A 22 9.32 5.74 -10.46
CA ARG A 22 8.28 5.39 -11.44
C ARG A 22 8.49 6.01 -12.84
N GLY A 23 9.64 6.66 -13.08
CA GLY A 23 9.96 7.26 -14.38
C GLY A 23 9.30 8.63 -14.64
N PHE A 24 8.68 9.24 -13.64
CA PHE A 24 8.04 10.55 -13.75
C PHE A 24 8.94 11.67 -13.21
N THR A 25 8.57 12.91 -13.53
CA THR A 25 9.13 14.11 -12.92
C THR A 25 7.99 15.01 -12.44
N ILE A 26 8.26 15.91 -11.50
CA ILE A 26 7.28 16.96 -11.12
C ILE A 26 6.83 17.77 -12.34
N TYR A 27 7.72 17.96 -13.32
CA TYR A 27 7.40 18.66 -14.56
C TYR A 27 6.45 17.87 -15.46
N SER A 28 6.66 16.55 -15.63
CA SER A 28 5.76 15.72 -16.44
C SER A 28 4.36 15.65 -15.82
N LEU A 29 4.27 15.58 -14.48
CA LEU A 29 2.99 15.61 -13.77
C LEU A 29 2.26 16.95 -13.93
N GLY A 30 2.97 18.07 -13.99
CA GLY A 30 2.38 19.41 -14.16
C GLY A 30 1.85 19.73 -15.57
N ARG A 31 1.87 18.77 -16.50
CA ARG A 31 1.30 18.93 -17.85
C ARG A 31 -0.24 18.85 -17.83
N SER A 32 -0.87 19.23 -18.93
CA SER A 32 -2.30 18.96 -19.13
C SER A 32 -2.56 17.45 -19.17
N VAL A 33 -3.80 17.04 -18.88
CA VAL A 33 -4.22 15.64 -18.93
C VAL A 33 -3.99 15.05 -20.34
N GLU A 34 -4.32 15.81 -21.37
CA GLU A 34 -4.08 15.46 -22.79
C GLU A 34 -2.59 15.19 -23.12
N ARG A 35 -1.66 15.76 -22.33
CA ARG A 35 -0.21 15.61 -22.49
C ARG A 35 0.40 14.65 -21.46
N GLY A 36 -0.42 13.82 -20.82
CA GLY A 36 -0.01 12.82 -19.83
C GLY A 36 0.32 13.38 -18.45
N GLY A 37 -0.14 14.59 -18.11
CA GLY A 37 -0.05 15.16 -16.77
C GLY A 37 -1.35 14.98 -15.98
N ILE A 38 -1.42 15.57 -14.78
CA ILE A 38 -2.57 15.43 -13.88
C ILE A 38 -3.53 16.63 -13.92
N GLY A 39 -3.33 17.56 -14.87
CA GLY A 39 -4.18 18.75 -15.00
C GLY A 39 -4.07 19.73 -13.83
N LYS A 40 -2.96 19.68 -13.07
CA LYS A 40 -2.65 20.59 -11.96
C LYS A 40 -1.40 21.39 -12.26
N ASP A 41 -1.37 22.64 -11.81
CA ASP A 41 -0.21 23.50 -11.96
C ASP A 41 1.03 22.89 -11.29
N ILE A 42 2.13 22.83 -12.03
CA ILE A 42 3.45 22.42 -11.54
C ILE A 42 3.84 23.17 -10.26
N ARG A 43 3.46 24.45 -10.13
CA ARG A 43 3.75 25.25 -8.93
C ARG A 43 3.06 24.67 -7.70
N THR A 44 1.84 24.15 -7.84
CA THR A 44 1.09 23.52 -6.75
C THR A 44 1.78 22.23 -6.30
N ILE A 45 2.23 21.40 -7.24
CA ILE A 45 2.95 20.15 -6.93
C ILE A 45 4.28 20.46 -6.24
N ARG A 46 5.06 21.41 -6.78
CA ARG A 46 6.33 21.86 -6.18
C ARG A 46 6.14 22.37 -4.76
N ARG A 47 5.12 23.19 -4.55
CA ARG A 47 4.78 23.75 -3.25
C ARG A 47 4.42 22.67 -2.23
N ALA A 48 3.65 21.66 -2.63
CA ALA A 48 3.30 20.55 -1.75
C ALA A 48 4.55 19.77 -1.29
N VAL A 49 5.45 19.47 -2.23
CA VAL A 49 6.73 18.78 -1.95
C VAL A 49 7.64 19.62 -1.05
N SER A 50 7.73 20.94 -1.26
CA SER A 50 8.59 21.81 -0.43
C SER A 50 8.03 22.08 0.95
N GLU A 51 6.70 22.22 1.07
CA GLU A 51 6.02 22.49 2.34
C GLU A 51 5.78 21.23 3.19
N ASN A 52 6.11 20.04 2.68
CA ASN A 52 5.78 18.74 3.30
C ASN A 52 4.28 18.61 3.64
N LYS A 53 3.41 19.24 2.83
CA LYS A 53 1.96 19.28 3.05
C LYS A 53 1.20 19.27 1.73
N ILE A 54 0.21 18.40 1.59
CA ILE A 54 -0.56 18.21 0.36
C ILE A 54 -2.06 18.10 0.65
N THR A 55 -2.93 18.47 -0.30
CA THR A 55 -4.35 18.14 -0.17
C THR A 55 -4.57 16.67 -0.54
N PRO A 56 -5.50 15.94 0.12
CA PRO A 56 -5.80 14.54 -0.24
C PRO A 56 -6.12 14.35 -1.71
N GLN A 57 -6.82 15.32 -2.32
CA GLN A 57 -7.20 15.34 -3.72
C GLN A 57 -5.97 15.39 -4.64
N LEU A 58 -4.98 16.23 -4.33
CA LEU A 58 -3.76 16.31 -5.13
C LEU A 58 -2.89 15.07 -4.93
N LEU A 59 -2.83 14.52 -3.71
CA LEU A 59 -2.13 13.27 -3.43
C LEU A 59 -2.71 12.11 -4.26
N ASP A 60 -4.03 11.93 -4.24
CA ASP A 60 -4.71 10.86 -4.98
C ASP A 60 -4.50 10.99 -6.50
N LEU A 61 -4.53 12.22 -7.04
CA LEU A 61 -4.24 12.47 -8.46
C LEU A 61 -2.80 12.09 -8.84
N ILE A 62 -1.81 12.44 -8.02
CA ILE A 62 -0.40 12.06 -8.27
C ILE A 62 -0.25 10.55 -8.15
N ALA A 63 -0.79 9.96 -7.07
CA ALA A 63 -0.76 8.54 -6.77
C ALA A 63 -1.32 7.69 -7.93
N ARG A 64 -2.50 8.07 -8.43
CA ARG A 64 -3.13 7.42 -9.59
C ARG A 64 -2.28 7.55 -10.85
N ALA A 65 -1.71 8.72 -11.10
CA ALA A 65 -0.96 8.97 -12.34
C ALA A 65 0.37 8.18 -12.42
N ILE A 66 1.01 7.93 -11.27
CA ILE A 66 2.25 7.15 -11.22
C ILE A 66 2.00 5.68 -10.83
N ASP A 67 0.74 5.29 -10.63
CA ASP A 67 0.29 3.98 -10.15
C ASP A 67 1.02 3.54 -8.86
N VAL A 68 0.82 4.33 -7.80
CA VAL A 68 1.37 4.06 -6.46
C VAL A 68 0.32 4.38 -5.39
N HIS A 69 0.29 3.64 -4.29
CA HIS A 69 -0.60 3.84 -3.15
C HIS A 69 -0.37 5.22 -2.51
N PRO A 70 -1.44 6.00 -2.21
CA PRO A 70 -1.31 7.36 -1.69
C PRO A 70 -0.59 7.43 -0.33
N ASP A 71 -0.83 6.49 0.59
CA ASP A 71 -0.13 6.48 1.89
C ASP A 71 1.36 6.18 1.77
N PHE A 72 1.72 5.23 0.89
CA PHE A 72 3.12 4.95 0.58
C PHE A 72 3.78 6.18 -0.03
N LEU A 73 3.12 6.83 -1.00
CA LEU A 73 3.59 8.05 -1.64
C LEU A 73 3.74 9.22 -0.65
N ALA A 74 2.85 9.31 0.34
CA ALA A 74 2.91 10.28 1.44
C ALA A 74 4.06 10.01 2.42
N GLY A 75 4.61 8.80 2.42
CA GLY A 75 5.73 8.40 3.26
C GLY A 75 5.34 7.66 4.53
N LYS A 76 4.21 6.94 4.55
CA LYS A 76 3.73 6.12 5.69
C LYS A 76 4.84 5.28 6.32
N TYR A 77 5.72 4.69 5.51
CA TYR A 77 6.79 3.79 5.97
C TYR A 77 8.17 4.42 6.03
N CYS A 78 8.31 5.74 5.86
CA CYS A 78 9.62 6.40 5.92
C CYS A 78 10.28 6.29 7.29
N TRP A 79 9.52 6.06 8.36
CA TRP A 79 10.08 5.86 9.71
C TRP A 79 10.99 4.63 9.78
N THR A 80 10.75 3.60 8.95
CA THR A 80 11.59 2.39 8.88
C THR A 80 13.03 2.72 8.46
N LEU A 81 13.21 3.80 7.70
CA LEU A 81 14.51 4.26 7.22
C LEU A 81 15.33 4.96 8.30
N GLU A 82 14.76 5.22 9.48
CA GLU A 82 15.45 5.87 10.60
C GLU A 82 15.82 4.86 11.69
N LEU A 83 15.61 3.55 11.44
CA LEU A 83 15.97 2.49 12.38
C LEU A 83 17.49 2.26 12.41
N PRO A 84 18.08 1.90 13.57
CA PRO A 84 19.53 1.69 13.69
C PRO A 84 20.09 0.64 12.72
N VAL A 85 19.29 -0.38 12.38
CA VAL A 85 19.71 -1.42 11.42
C VAL A 85 20.00 -0.85 10.02
N MET A 86 19.44 0.31 9.69
CA MET A 86 19.64 0.98 8.39
C MET A 86 21.02 1.65 8.29
N ASP A 87 21.76 1.80 9.38
CA ASP A 87 23.11 2.36 9.40
C ASP A 87 24.18 1.34 8.96
N TYR A 88 23.85 0.05 8.93
CA TYR A 88 24.74 -0.98 8.42
C TYR A 88 24.84 -0.91 6.89
N GLU A 89 26.07 -1.08 6.39
CA GLU A 89 26.37 -0.99 4.95
C GLU A 89 25.46 -1.91 4.13
N GLY A 90 24.82 -1.35 3.10
CA GLY A 90 23.94 -2.07 2.17
C GLY A 90 22.53 -2.39 2.68
N VAL A 91 22.25 -2.33 4.00
CA VAL A 91 20.93 -2.66 4.55
C VAL A 91 19.85 -1.68 4.05
N ARG A 92 20.15 -0.38 4.07
CA ARG A 92 19.19 0.64 3.61
C ARG A 92 18.81 0.47 2.14
N ASP A 93 19.79 0.17 1.29
CA ASP A 93 19.55 -0.01 -0.15
C ASP A 93 18.76 -1.29 -0.39
N TYR A 94 19.13 -2.39 0.29
CA TYR A 94 18.37 -3.64 0.24
C TYR A 94 16.91 -3.45 0.68
N TRP A 95 16.67 -2.70 1.77
CA TRP A 95 15.32 -2.39 2.25
C TRP A 95 14.52 -1.57 1.22
N LEU A 96 15.13 -0.55 0.61
CA LEU A 96 14.50 0.28 -0.41
C LEU A 96 14.14 -0.50 -1.68
N GLU A 97 14.97 -1.46 -2.07
CA GLU A 97 14.80 -2.25 -3.29
C GLU A 97 13.81 -3.39 -3.14
N ASN A 98 13.77 -4.04 -1.97
CA ASN A 98 12.98 -5.26 -1.75
C ASN A 98 11.67 -5.01 -1.00
N TYR A 99 11.61 -4.00 -0.12
CA TYR A 99 10.45 -3.80 0.75
C TYR A 99 9.76 -2.46 0.53
N LEU A 100 10.52 -1.39 0.31
CA LEU A 100 9.97 -0.06 -0.04
C LEU A 100 10.07 0.27 -1.52
N ASN A 101 9.88 -0.75 -2.36
CA ASN A 101 9.76 -0.61 -3.80
C ASN A 101 8.34 -0.15 -4.17
N PRO A 102 8.18 0.95 -4.94
CA PRO A 102 6.86 1.41 -5.40
C PRO A 102 6.01 0.35 -6.10
N ASP A 103 6.64 -0.65 -6.75
CA ASP A 103 5.94 -1.73 -7.45
C ASP A 103 5.14 -2.64 -6.51
N HIS A 104 5.49 -2.68 -5.22
CA HIS A 104 4.76 -3.44 -4.19
C HIS A 104 3.56 -2.68 -3.64
N PHE A 105 3.39 -1.40 -4.01
CA PHE A 105 2.32 -0.54 -3.55
C PHE A 105 1.55 0.06 -4.73
N PRO A 106 0.95 -0.73 -5.65
CA PRO A 106 0.21 -0.20 -6.78
C PRO A 106 -1.05 0.54 -6.32
N TYR A 107 -1.53 1.48 -7.14
CA TYR A 107 -2.66 2.33 -6.77
C TYR A 107 -3.97 1.53 -6.59
N ILE A 108 -4.10 0.39 -7.29
CA ILE A 108 -5.26 -0.50 -7.18
C ILE A 108 -5.55 -0.95 -5.73
N LEU A 109 -4.51 -1.09 -4.89
CA LEU A 109 -4.69 -1.44 -3.47
C LEU A 109 -5.49 -0.35 -2.72
N ALA A 110 -5.26 0.91 -3.06
CA ALA A 110 -6.01 2.03 -2.49
C ALA A 110 -7.46 2.06 -2.99
N GLU A 111 -7.70 1.62 -4.23
CA GLU A 111 -9.06 1.47 -4.76
C GLU A 111 -9.80 0.33 -4.06
N GLN A 112 -9.12 -0.79 -3.81
CA GLN A 112 -9.66 -1.94 -3.10
C GLN A 112 -10.01 -1.61 -1.64
N GLN A 113 -9.13 -0.93 -0.89
CA GLN A 113 -9.39 -0.48 0.48
C GLN A 113 -10.67 0.38 0.58
N LYS A 114 -10.95 1.21 -0.43
CA LYS A 114 -12.14 2.07 -0.49
C LYS A 114 -13.45 1.29 -0.69
N LEU A 115 -13.41 0.06 -1.22
CA LEU A 115 -14.63 -0.73 -1.50
C LEU A 115 -15.33 -1.14 -0.20
N GLY A 116 -14.57 -1.37 0.87
CA GLY A 116 -15.05 -1.85 2.17
C GLY A 116 -15.50 -3.31 2.07
N SER A 117 -14.55 -4.23 2.30
CA SER A 117 -14.74 -5.70 2.17
C SER A 117 -15.98 -6.22 2.89
N TYR A 118 -16.25 -5.74 4.11
CA TYR A 118 -17.41 -6.14 4.89
C TYR A 118 -18.74 -5.73 4.22
N ARG A 119 -18.82 -4.50 3.69
CA ARG A 119 -20.03 -4.05 3.00
C ARG A 119 -20.24 -4.82 1.70
N GLN A 120 -19.17 -5.11 0.97
CA GLN A 120 -19.23 -5.92 -0.24
C GLN A 120 -19.75 -7.33 0.07
N LEU A 121 -19.23 -7.98 1.12
CA LEU A 121 -19.70 -9.29 1.57
C LEU A 121 -21.21 -9.26 1.89
N LEU A 122 -21.65 -8.27 2.69
CA LEU A 122 -23.08 -8.14 3.02
C LEU A 122 -23.96 -7.92 1.79
N ASN A 123 -23.50 -7.13 0.81
CA ASN A 123 -24.24 -6.94 -0.44
C ASN A 123 -24.34 -8.24 -1.25
N THR A 124 -23.25 -9.02 -1.34
CA THR A 124 -23.25 -10.33 -2.00
C THR A 124 -24.21 -11.28 -1.30
N LEU A 125 -24.16 -11.39 0.02
CA LEU A 125 -25.09 -12.21 0.80
C LEU A 125 -26.54 -11.82 0.55
N LEU A 126 -26.84 -10.52 0.58
CA LEU A 126 -28.18 -9.99 0.33
C LEU A 126 -28.69 -10.31 -1.08
N MET A 127 -27.83 -10.22 -2.10
CA MET A 127 -28.18 -10.63 -3.47
C MET A 127 -28.56 -12.12 -3.58
N HIS A 128 -28.08 -12.94 -2.65
CA HIS A 128 -28.40 -14.37 -2.55
C HIS A 128 -29.48 -14.68 -1.50
N GLY A 129 -30.19 -13.67 -0.99
CA GLY A 129 -31.29 -13.84 -0.06
C GLY A 129 -30.87 -14.11 1.39
N VAL A 130 -29.59 -13.92 1.73
CA VAL A 130 -29.08 -14.03 3.11
C VAL A 130 -29.01 -12.64 3.71
N THR A 131 -29.80 -12.38 4.75
CA THR A 131 -29.80 -11.08 5.43
C THR A 131 -28.55 -10.91 6.31
N LYS A 132 -28.30 -9.69 6.76
CA LYS A 132 -27.21 -9.43 7.71
C LYS A 132 -27.49 -10.15 9.03
N GLU A 133 -28.74 -10.19 9.46
CA GLU A 133 -29.20 -10.85 10.68
C GLU A 133 -28.90 -12.36 10.60
N ASP A 134 -29.29 -13.04 9.52
CA ASP A 134 -28.99 -14.47 9.29
C ASP A 134 -27.49 -14.77 9.31
N PHE A 135 -26.69 -13.85 8.75
CA PHE A 135 -25.24 -13.97 8.77
C PHE A 135 -24.66 -13.80 10.17
N LEU A 136 -25.17 -12.83 10.96
CA LEU A 136 -24.71 -12.55 12.32
C LEU A 136 -25.12 -13.64 13.34
N GLU A 137 -26.14 -14.44 13.06
CA GLU A 137 -26.48 -15.62 13.86
C GLU A 137 -25.38 -16.70 13.82
N LYS A 138 -24.49 -16.67 12.82
CA LYS A 138 -23.35 -17.59 12.73
C LYS A 138 -22.20 -17.17 13.65
N SER A 139 -21.46 -18.16 14.12
CA SER A 139 -20.25 -17.93 14.93
C SER A 139 -19.22 -17.12 14.14
N ARG A 140 -18.32 -16.40 14.82
CA ARG A 140 -17.22 -15.70 14.13
C ARG A 140 -16.38 -16.65 13.25
N PRO A 141 -15.92 -17.82 13.72
CA PRO A 141 -15.19 -18.76 12.88
C PRO A 141 -15.95 -19.20 11.62
N ASP A 142 -17.26 -19.44 11.73
CA ASP A 142 -18.08 -19.84 10.58
C ASP A 142 -18.27 -18.69 9.58
N ARG A 143 -18.42 -17.46 10.08
CA ARG A 143 -18.51 -16.25 9.25
C ARG A 143 -17.21 -16.00 8.49
N ASP A 144 -16.06 -16.11 9.16
CA ASP A 144 -14.74 -15.93 8.57
C ASP A 144 -14.50 -17.01 7.49
N LYS A 145 -14.75 -18.28 7.83
CA LYS A 145 -14.65 -19.41 6.89
C LYS A 145 -15.58 -19.24 5.68
N MET A 146 -16.80 -18.75 5.86
CA MET A 146 -17.74 -18.50 4.78
C MET A 146 -17.25 -17.38 3.85
N ALA A 147 -16.77 -16.27 4.44
CA ALA A 147 -16.20 -15.16 3.68
C ALA A 147 -15.01 -15.62 2.83
N ASP A 148 -14.11 -16.42 3.42
CA ASP A 148 -12.97 -17.01 2.73
C ASP A 148 -13.38 -17.90 1.55
N GLN A 149 -14.36 -18.78 1.76
CA GLN A 149 -14.86 -19.68 0.72
C GLN A 149 -15.55 -18.94 -0.42
N LEU A 150 -16.29 -17.87 -0.11
CA LEU A 150 -16.90 -17.01 -1.12
C LEU A 150 -15.83 -16.30 -1.95
N ASP A 151 -14.82 -15.72 -1.31
CA ASP A 151 -13.72 -15.05 -2.00
C ASP A 151 -12.92 -16.03 -2.90
N LEU A 152 -12.65 -17.25 -2.41
CA LEU A 152 -12.05 -18.33 -3.20
C LEU A 152 -12.88 -18.68 -4.43
N ALA A 153 -14.21 -18.81 -4.25
CA ALA A 153 -15.11 -19.17 -5.33
C ALA A 153 -15.17 -18.06 -6.40
N VAL A 154 -15.29 -16.80 -5.98
CA VAL A 154 -15.28 -15.63 -6.87
C VAL A 154 -13.96 -15.54 -7.62
N THR A 155 -12.84 -15.63 -6.91
CA THR A 155 -11.49 -15.59 -7.51
C THR A 155 -11.32 -16.71 -8.54
N ARG A 156 -11.77 -17.93 -8.23
CA ARG A 156 -11.69 -19.06 -9.17
C ARG A 156 -12.44 -18.79 -10.47
N VAL A 157 -13.63 -18.19 -10.40
CA VAL A 157 -14.42 -17.83 -11.59
C VAL A 157 -13.72 -16.72 -12.36
N LEU A 158 -13.25 -15.66 -11.69
CA LEU A 158 -12.54 -14.55 -12.34
C LEU A 158 -11.27 -15.02 -13.04
N LYS A 159 -10.52 -15.95 -12.44
CA LYS A 159 -9.24 -16.46 -12.98
C LYS A 159 -9.38 -17.19 -14.31
N GLN A 160 -10.57 -17.68 -14.63
CA GLN A 160 -10.87 -18.28 -15.93
C GLN A 160 -10.84 -17.25 -17.07
N TRP A 161 -11.18 -16.00 -16.77
CA TRP A 161 -11.27 -14.91 -17.75
C TRP A 161 -10.10 -13.92 -17.62
N PHE A 162 -9.58 -13.76 -16.41
CA PHE A 162 -8.51 -12.85 -16.06
C PHE A 162 -7.40 -13.63 -15.34
N PRO A 163 -6.48 -14.29 -16.07
CA PRO A 163 -5.45 -15.15 -15.47
C PRO A 163 -4.57 -14.44 -14.43
N SER A 164 -4.43 -13.12 -14.55
CA SER A 164 -3.68 -12.25 -13.65
C SER A 164 -4.45 -11.83 -12.38
N CYS A 165 -5.73 -12.20 -12.23
CA CYS A 165 -6.47 -11.88 -11.02
C CYS A 165 -5.89 -12.64 -9.82
N TYR A 166 -5.88 -11.96 -8.69
CA TYR A 166 -5.43 -12.50 -7.41
C TYR A 166 -6.58 -12.52 -6.42
N ARG A 167 -6.38 -13.27 -5.34
CA ARG A 167 -7.37 -13.46 -4.28
C ARG A 167 -7.51 -12.20 -3.42
N GLY A 168 -8.69 -11.89 -2.89
CA GLY A 168 -8.92 -10.71 -2.06
C GLY A 168 -7.94 -10.57 -0.89
N ASP A 169 -7.47 -11.71 -0.35
CA ASP A 169 -6.44 -11.83 0.70
C ASP A 169 -5.10 -11.12 0.36
N THR A 170 -4.88 -10.74 -0.89
CA THR A 170 -3.69 -9.95 -1.25
C THR A 170 -3.80 -8.50 -0.74
N VAL A 171 -5.03 -8.02 -0.49
CA VAL A 171 -5.30 -6.80 0.28
C VAL A 171 -4.93 -7.03 1.75
N ASP A 172 -5.29 -8.18 2.33
CA ASP A 172 -4.82 -8.57 3.67
C ASP A 172 -3.29 -8.74 3.73
N TYR A 173 -2.64 -9.18 2.65
CA TYR A 173 -1.18 -9.24 2.54
C TYR A 173 -0.57 -7.83 2.48
N ALA A 174 -1.21 -6.88 1.79
CA ALA A 174 -0.80 -5.47 1.81
C ALA A 174 -1.08 -4.79 3.17
N GLU A 175 -2.13 -5.22 3.87
CA GLU A 175 -2.39 -4.86 5.28
C GLU A 175 -1.44 -5.60 6.26
N ALA A 176 -0.92 -6.78 5.91
CA ALA A 176 0.07 -7.54 6.66
C ALA A 176 1.50 -7.00 6.44
N MET A 177 1.76 -6.37 5.29
CA MET A 177 2.94 -5.57 5.00
C MET A 177 2.85 -4.15 5.60
N GLU A 178 1.86 -3.88 6.46
CA GLU A 178 1.93 -2.72 7.34
C GLU A 178 3.06 -2.96 8.34
N TRP A 179 4.24 -2.41 8.02
CA TRP A 179 5.28 -2.21 9.02
C TRP A 179 4.68 -1.35 10.14
N ARG A 180 4.37 -1.97 11.27
CA ARG A 180 3.75 -1.36 12.45
C ARG A 180 4.79 -0.99 13.47
N ASP A 181 5.79 -1.86 13.65
CA ASP A 181 6.88 -1.62 14.57
C ASP A 181 8.22 -2.16 14.06
N GLU A 182 9.28 -1.87 14.82
CA GLU A 182 10.64 -2.25 14.47
C GLU A 182 10.77 -3.76 14.21
N ARG A 183 10.06 -4.61 14.94
CA ARG A 183 10.19 -6.07 14.81
C ARG A 183 9.78 -6.55 13.42
N ASP A 184 8.72 -5.99 12.85
CA ASP A 184 8.28 -6.35 11.50
C ASP A 184 9.39 -6.14 10.46
N VAL A 185 10.20 -5.08 10.64
CA VAL A 185 11.33 -4.75 9.75
C VAL A 185 12.48 -5.74 9.93
N TYR A 186 12.80 -6.12 11.17
CA TYR A 186 13.86 -7.11 11.43
C TYR A 186 13.45 -8.52 10.98
N GLU A 187 12.21 -8.92 11.22
CA GLU A 187 11.68 -10.21 10.76
C GLU A 187 11.72 -10.31 9.24
N ALA A 188 11.32 -9.24 8.53
CA ALA A 188 11.40 -9.20 7.07
C ALA A 188 12.84 -9.31 6.55
N MET A 189 13.83 -8.72 7.23
CA MET A 189 15.23 -8.75 6.80
C MET A 189 16.05 -9.87 7.46
N LEU A 190 15.45 -10.78 8.23
CA LEU A 190 16.18 -11.68 9.12
C LEU A 190 17.25 -12.49 8.39
N GLU A 191 16.87 -13.15 7.29
CA GLU A 191 17.79 -13.94 6.46
C GLU A 191 18.94 -13.07 5.92
N TYR A 192 18.63 -11.88 5.38
CA TYR A 192 19.63 -10.96 4.85
C TYR A 192 20.61 -10.44 5.91
N LEU A 193 20.12 -10.18 7.13
CA LEU A 193 20.94 -9.70 8.24
C LEU A 193 21.80 -10.81 8.83
N GLU A 194 21.29 -12.04 8.88
CA GLU A 194 22.02 -13.23 9.32
C GLU A 194 23.17 -13.57 8.35
N GLU A 195 22.91 -13.57 7.04
CA GLU A 195 23.94 -13.82 6.01
C GLU A 195 25.10 -12.82 6.09
N ARG A 196 24.85 -11.60 6.57
CA ARG A 196 25.86 -10.55 6.77
C ARG A 196 26.48 -10.54 8.18
N GLY A 197 26.07 -11.45 9.05
CA GLY A 197 26.57 -11.53 10.44
C GLY A 197 26.18 -10.33 11.31
N ILE A 198 25.15 -9.58 10.92
CA ILE A 198 24.64 -8.41 11.66
C ILE A 198 23.76 -8.88 12.83
N VAL A 199 23.01 -9.96 12.62
CA VAL A 199 22.19 -10.63 13.64
C VAL A 199 22.63 -12.09 13.72
N LYS A 200 22.52 -12.69 14.91
CA LYS A 200 22.62 -14.14 15.09
C LYS A 200 21.26 -14.69 15.45
N VAL A 201 20.79 -15.68 14.68
CA VAL A 201 19.58 -16.42 15.01
C VAL A 201 20.01 -17.70 15.72
N ASP A 202 19.65 -17.84 17.00
CA ASP A 202 19.81 -19.12 17.69
C ASP A 202 18.71 -20.06 17.20
N TYR A 203 19.03 -20.92 16.23
CA TYR A 203 18.13 -22.00 15.84
C TYR A 203 18.07 -23.03 16.98
N PRO A 204 16.90 -23.27 17.60
CA PRO A 204 16.77 -24.29 18.63
C PRO A 204 16.91 -25.67 17.97
N GLY A 205 18.12 -26.24 17.96
CA GLY A 205 18.35 -27.57 17.39
C GLY A 205 19.79 -28.04 17.21
N GLU A 206 20.81 -27.17 17.28
CA GLU A 206 22.22 -27.60 17.16
C GLU A 206 22.94 -27.56 18.51
N ASN A 207 22.82 -28.65 19.28
CA ASN A 207 23.76 -29.05 20.33
C ASN A 207 24.09 -30.54 20.16
#